data_AF-A0AAW5FBS2-F1
#
_entry.id   AF-A0AAW5FBS2-F1
#
_cell.length_a   1.000
_cell.length_b   1.000
_cell.length_c   1.000
_cell.angle_alpha   90.00
_cell.angle_beta   90.00
_cell.angle_gamma   90.00
#
_symmetry.space_group_name_H-M   'P 1'
#
loop_
_entity.id
_entity.type
_entity.pdbx_description
1 polymer ?
#
loop_
_entity_poly.entity_id
_entity_poly.type
_entity_poly.pdbx_seq_one_letter_code
_entity_poly.pdbx_strand_id
1 'polypeptide(L)'
;MRLRLPNIRWSWSLPATFILYLVAAGAPFPFGSTNDLSIAFWCLCLGVAVIFAPTRDLRRQQVWLLAGIGLIIAAYAFVLHEQLSDRPWVAPFQPIWKQASDLLGVPIAPSASIVKNEAFFALGAPLANILAIVLGITVGADRERARRLLWVIAISGAAYAFYGVASFLIEPTMILWRDKMAYLGSVTGTFINRNTAAAYFGSCAVIWILLILESVRRRLPERRVEWKRLWGQISDLAPRKIVPQLLSLLICLMAMFMTTSRAGVGLSLVAMIVSTTIFLRKDLPPRTGIWIALGSGIAIALGLLQLLGGQVSSRFDSQGLVDEGRIEAWKSTLRIIADNPWFGTGMGTFQWAFPPYRSPYISIRGVWDAAHSTPLELASEVGIPVALLVALGWAIMLLVLAKGVFTRRRDVIVPLAAAATATLSLLHSCLDFTLQVPGYSIPFFALFGAGLAQSFRSGEAAPHGGDEIAERREEGRQTQPARSLRRARELHKTV
;
A
#
# COMPACT_ATOMS: atom_id res chain seq x y z
N MET A 1 -7.17 -24.56 25.26
CA MET A 1 -6.97 -24.07 23.87
C MET A 1 -6.11 -25.10 23.16
N ARG A 2 -6.70 -26.09 22.48
CA ARG A 2 -5.91 -27.07 21.71
C ARG A 2 -5.44 -26.38 20.42
N LEU A 3 -4.18 -26.00 20.38
CA LEU A 3 -3.48 -25.66 19.14
C LEU A 3 -3.49 -26.90 18.25
N ARG A 4 -4.54 -27.06 17.43
CA ARG A 4 -4.45 -27.94 16.27
C ARG A 4 -3.43 -27.29 15.35
N LEU A 5 -2.24 -27.87 15.28
CA LEU A 5 -1.29 -27.58 14.21
C LEU A 5 -2.07 -27.67 12.89
N PRO A 6 -2.07 -26.62 12.06
CA PRO A 6 -2.75 -26.70 10.77
C PRO A 6 -2.14 -27.88 10.01
N ASN A 7 -2.97 -28.76 9.44
CA ASN A 7 -2.52 -29.72 8.44
C ASN A 7 -1.91 -28.90 7.28
N ILE A 8 -0.60 -28.71 7.29
CA ILE A 8 0.13 -28.02 6.22
C ILE A 8 0.15 -28.99 5.04
N ARG A 9 -0.91 -28.96 4.23
CA ARG A 9 -0.88 -29.59 2.91
C ARG A 9 0.13 -28.81 2.09
N TRP A 10 1.27 -29.44 1.80
CA TRP A 10 2.29 -28.88 0.93
C TRP A 10 1.64 -28.47 -0.39
N SER A 11 1.75 -27.18 -0.72
CA SER A 11 1.35 -26.62 -2.01
C SER A 11 2.50 -25.81 -2.56
N TRP A 12 2.65 -25.82 -3.89
CA TRP A 12 3.74 -25.13 -4.58
C TRP A 12 3.79 -23.62 -4.30
N SER A 13 2.66 -23.04 -3.89
CA SER A 13 2.49 -21.63 -3.53
C SER A 13 2.81 -21.26 -2.07
N LEU A 14 3.10 -22.25 -1.20
CA LEU A 14 3.46 -21.98 0.20
C LEU A 14 4.73 -21.14 0.35
N PRO A 15 5.83 -21.39 -0.38
CA PRO A 15 7.05 -20.59 -0.27
C PRO A 15 6.81 -19.11 -0.56
N ALA A 16 6.13 -18.78 -1.67
CA ALA A 16 5.81 -17.40 -2.02
C ALA A 16 5.00 -16.69 -0.92
N THR A 17 4.01 -17.39 -0.37
CA THR A 17 3.16 -16.87 0.71
C THR A 17 3.96 -16.59 1.98
N PHE A 18 4.80 -17.55 2.40
CA PHE A 18 5.61 -17.42 3.60
C PHE A 18 6.66 -16.31 3.46
N ILE A 19 7.36 -16.26 2.32
CA ILE A 19 8.36 -15.22 2.06
C ILE A 19 7.70 -13.84 2.03
N LEU A 20 6.54 -13.67 1.36
CA LEU A 20 5.84 -12.39 1.37
C LEU A 20 5.49 -11.92 2.78
N TYR A 21 5.03 -12.83 3.65
CA TYR A 21 4.73 -12.49 5.04
C TYR A 21 5.98 -12.12 5.84
N LEU A 22 7.05 -12.89 5.66
CA LEU A 22 8.34 -12.61 6.30
C LEU A 22 8.87 -11.24 5.86
N VAL A 23 8.82 -10.92 4.57
CA VAL A 23 9.27 -9.65 4.03
C VAL A 23 8.38 -8.50 4.50
N ALA A 24 7.05 -8.65 4.46
CA ALA A 24 6.13 -7.61 4.97
C ALA A 24 6.30 -7.34 6.47
N ALA A 25 6.62 -8.36 7.27
CA ALA A 25 6.91 -8.20 8.69
C ALA A 25 8.33 -7.68 8.96
N GLY A 26 9.32 -8.07 8.15
CA GLY A 26 10.74 -7.82 8.39
C GLY A 26 11.28 -6.54 7.77
N ALA A 27 10.70 -6.05 6.67
CA ALA A 27 11.19 -4.87 5.97
C ALA A 27 11.30 -3.60 6.84
N PRO A 28 10.40 -3.32 7.80
CA PRO A 28 10.59 -2.17 8.69
C PRO A 28 11.87 -2.25 9.55
N PHE A 29 12.44 -3.43 9.80
CA PHE A 29 13.44 -3.63 10.85
C PHE A 29 14.78 -2.92 10.62
N PRO A 30 15.63 -3.23 9.63
CA PRO A 30 16.96 -2.63 9.64
C PRO A 30 16.91 -1.18 9.17
N PHE A 31 16.73 -0.23 10.09
CA PHE A 31 16.75 1.21 9.82
C PHE A 31 15.74 1.66 8.74
N GLY A 32 14.55 1.04 8.72
CA GLY A 32 13.55 1.26 7.67
C GLY A 32 13.98 0.73 6.29
N SER A 33 14.97 -0.17 6.25
CA SER A 33 15.57 -0.76 5.04
C SER A 33 16.02 0.26 4.00
N THR A 34 16.62 1.35 4.47
CA THR A 34 17.09 2.46 3.61
C THR A 34 18.48 2.23 3.01
N ASN A 35 19.23 1.25 3.48
CA ASN A 35 20.54 0.90 2.95
C ASN A 35 20.47 -0.16 1.84
N ASP A 36 21.39 -0.07 0.89
CA ASP A 36 21.44 -0.92 -0.31
C ASP A 36 21.46 -2.42 0.01
N LEU A 37 22.17 -2.83 1.06
CA LEU A 37 22.25 -4.23 1.47
C LEU A 37 20.88 -4.78 1.89
N SER A 38 20.08 -4.01 2.65
CA SER A 38 18.73 -4.45 3.02
C SER A 38 17.81 -4.47 1.81
N ILE A 39 17.93 -3.47 0.94
CA ILE A 39 17.14 -3.38 -0.30
C ILE A 39 17.42 -4.60 -1.20
N ALA A 40 18.70 -4.93 -1.42
CA ALA A 40 19.13 -6.08 -2.20
C ALA A 40 18.64 -7.40 -1.59
N PHE A 41 18.73 -7.54 -0.25
CA PHE A 41 18.21 -8.70 0.47
C PHE A 41 16.70 -8.87 0.24
N TRP A 42 15.92 -7.81 0.36
CA TRP A 42 14.47 -7.87 0.11
C TRP A 42 14.14 -8.13 -1.35
N CYS A 43 14.88 -7.56 -2.30
CA CYS A 43 14.73 -7.87 -3.73
C CYS A 43 14.98 -9.36 -4.00
N LEU A 44 16.03 -9.95 -3.39
CA LEU A 44 16.32 -11.38 -3.52
C LEU A 44 15.19 -12.22 -2.95
N CYS A 45 14.73 -11.94 -1.73
CA CYS A 45 13.61 -12.66 -1.13
C CYS A 45 12.34 -12.58 -1.99
N LEU A 46 11.96 -11.38 -2.41
CA LEU A 46 10.76 -11.17 -3.23
C LEU A 46 10.91 -11.79 -4.62
N GLY A 47 12.10 -11.72 -5.23
CA GLY A 47 12.39 -12.38 -6.50
C GLY A 47 12.22 -13.89 -6.42
N VAL A 48 12.77 -14.53 -5.37
CA VAL A 48 12.56 -15.95 -5.09
C VAL A 48 11.07 -16.25 -4.87
N ALA A 49 10.35 -15.40 -4.15
CA ALA A 49 8.91 -15.58 -3.93
C ALA A 49 8.10 -15.51 -5.23
N VAL A 50 8.48 -14.66 -6.20
CA VAL A 50 7.80 -14.55 -7.51
C VAL A 50 7.91 -15.85 -8.30
N ILE A 51 9.04 -16.57 -8.22
CA ILE A 51 9.20 -17.87 -8.88
C ILE A 51 8.10 -18.84 -8.44
N PHE A 52 7.73 -18.82 -7.16
CA PHE A 52 6.70 -19.70 -6.58
C PHE A 52 5.30 -19.05 -6.53
N ALA A 53 5.07 -17.94 -7.23
CA ALA A 53 3.83 -17.18 -7.12
C ALA A 53 2.61 -18.01 -7.56
N PRO A 54 1.51 -18.02 -6.78
CA PRO A 54 0.29 -18.71 -7.16
C PRO A 54 -0.39 -17.98 -8.34
N THR A 55 -0.29 -18.55 -9.54
CA THR A 55 -0.95 -18.02 -10.74
C THR A 55 -2.30 -18.69 -11.04
N ARG A 56 -2.54 -19.88 -10.50
CA ARG A 56 -3.78 -20.66 -10.73
C ARG A 56 -5.03 -19.97 -10.19
N ASP A 57 -4.87 -19.16 -9.15
CA ASP A 57 -5.98 -18.44 -8.51
C ASP A 57 -6.29 -17.11 -9.22
N LEU A 58 -5.51 -16.75 -10.25
CA LEU A 58 -5.67 -15.49 -10.97
C LEU A 58 -6.87 -15.51 -11.91
N ARG A 59 -7.62 -14.41 -11.89
CA ARG A 59 -8.72 -14.12 -12.80
C ARG A 59 -8.31 -13.12 -13.86
N ARG A 60 -9.09 -13.07 -14.94
CA ARG A 60 -8.85 -12.15 -16.07
C ARG A 60 -8.62 -10.70 -15.63
N GLN A 61 -9.38 -10.20 -14.68
CA GLN A 61 -9.24 -8.82 -14.20
C GLN A 61 -7.90 -8.58 -13.47
N GLN A 62 -7.40 -9.58 -12.72
CA GLN A 62 -6.11 -9.49 -12.04
C GLN A 62 -4.95 -9.59 -13.05
N VAL A 63 -5.11 -10.39 -14.11
CA VAL A 63 -4.14 -10.44 -15.22
C VAL A 63 -4.04 -9.08 -15.93
N TRP A 64 -5.16 -8.38 -16.15
CA TRP A 64 -5.14 -7.02 -16.70
C TRP A 64 -4.43 -6.01 -15.78
N LEU A 65 -4.58 -6.12 -14.46
CA LEU A 65 -3.81 -5.30 -13.52
C LEU A 65 -2.31 -5.57 -13.65
N LEU A 66 -1.91 -6.84 -13.70
CA LEU A 66 -0.51 -7.22 -13.88
C LEU A 66 0.04 -6.73 -15.23
N ALA A 67 -0.75 -6.78 -16.30
CA ALA A 67 -0.38 -6.24 -17.60
C ALA A 67 -0.18 -4.70 -17.56
N GLY A 68 -1.05 -3.98 -16.86
CA GLY A 68 -0.89 -2.53 -16.64
C GLY A 68 0.36 -2.19 -15.83
N ILE A 69 0.68 -2.98 -14.80
CA ILE A 69 1.95 -2.88 -14.07
C ILE A 69 3.13 -3.18 -15.00
N GLY A 70 3.00 -4.19 -15.87
CA GLY A 70 4.00 -4.52 -16.90
C GLY A 70 4.29 -3.37 -17.85
N LEU A 71 3.28 -2.57 -18.22
CA LEU A 71 3.48 -1.36 -19.03
C LEU A 71 4.29 -0.30 -18.28
N ILE A 72 4.02 -0.08 -16.99
CA ILE A 72 4.80 0.83 -16.15
C ILE A 72 6.25 0.35 -16.06
N ILE A 73 6.46 -0.96 -15.83
CA ILE A 73 7.80 -1.56 -15.79
C ILE A 73 8.54 -1.35 -17.11
N ALA A 74 7.88 -1.57 -18.24
CA ALA A 74 8.48 -1.37 -19.56
C ALA A 74 8.90 0.09 -19.80
N ALA A 75 8.07 1.05 -19.37
CA ALA A 75 8.40 2.47 -19.46
C ALA A 75 9.60 2.86 -18.57
N TYR A 76 9.67 2.34 -17.34
CA TYR A 76 10.85 2.51 -16.48
C TYR A 76 12.09 1.86 -17.10
N ALA A 77 11.97 0.63 -17.59
CA ALA A 77 13.10 -0.08 -18.22
C ALA A 77 13.63 0.67 -19.44
N PHE A 78 12.73 1.28 -20.23
CA PHE A 78 13.11 2.16 -21.33
C PHE A 78 13.89 3.40 -20.86
N VAL A 79 13.40 4.14 -19.86
CA VAL A 79 14.12 5.32 -19.35
C VAL A 79 15.45 4.92 -18.70
N LEU A 80 15.49 3.81 -17.97
CA LEU A 80 16.73 3.29 -17.38
C LEU A 80 17.74 2.88 -18.45
N HIS A 81 17.29 2.27 -19.54
CA HIS A 81 18.15 1.98 -20.68
C HIS A 81 18.77 3.28 -21.22
N GLU A 82 17.96 4.30 -21.46
CA GLU A 82 18.44 5.60 -21.94
C GLU A 82 19.42 6.26 -20.96
N GLN A 83 19.16 6.20 -19.65
CA GLN A 83 20.01 6.82 -18.63
C GLN A 83 21.35 6.09 -18.43
N LEU A 84 21.37 4.76 -18.57
CA LEU A 84 22.57 3.93 -18.33
C LEU A 84 23.39 3.63 -19.60
N SER A 85 22.79 3.74 -20.79
CA SER A 85 23.45 3.38 -22.05
C SER A 85 24.56 4.38 -22.41
N ASP A 86 25.68 3.85 -22.90
CA ASP A 86 26.71 4.66 -23.58
C ASP A 86 26.24 5.20 -24.93
N ARG A 87 25.17 4.59 -25.48
CA ARG A 87 24.56 4.94 -26.77
C ARG A 87 23.03 4.93 -26.59
N PRO A 88 22.45 5.92 -25.89
CA PRO A 88 21.00 6.05 -25.77
C PRO A 88 20.38 6.14 -27.16
N TRP A 89 19.15 5.64 -27.33
CA TRP A 89 18.49 5.69 -28.63
C TRP A 89 17.98 7.09 -28.95
N VAL A 90 17.51 7.82 -27.92
CA VAL A 90 16.82 9.10 -28.10
C VAL A 90 17.17 10.15 -27.04
N ALA A 91 17.61 9.75 -25.84
CA ALA A 91 17.89 10.68 -24.77
C ALA A 91 19.14 11.52 -25.09
N PRO A 92 19.08 12.86 -24.96
CA PRO A 92 20.25 13.69 -25.12
C PRO A 92 21.22 13.48 -23.96
N PHE A 93 22.51 13.62 -24.23
CA PHE A 93 23.51 13.66 -23.17
C PHE A 93 23.41 14.94 -22.36
N GLN A 94 23.64 14.83 -21.06
CA GLN A 94 23.60 15.97 -20.15
C GLN A 94 24.78 16.92 -20.41
N PRO A 95 24.55 18.25 -20.50
CA PRO A 95 25.60 19.24 -20.80
C PRO A 95 26.78 19.22 -19.81
N ILE A 96 26.53 18.80 -18.56
CA ILE A 96 27.54 18.75 -17.49
C ILE A 96 28.75 17.89 -17.84
N TRP A 97 28.57 16.82 -18.62
CA TRP A 97 29.68 15.95 -19.03
C TRP A 97 30.64 16.66 -19.96
N LYS A 98 30.11 17.43 -20.91
CA LYS A 98 30.92 18.26 -21.80
C LYS A 98 31.63 19.36 -21.04
N GLN A 99 30.90 20.08 -20.16
CA GLN A 99 31.49 21.14 -19.34
C GLN A 99 32.63 20.61 -18.45
N ALA A 100 32.44 19.45 -17.82
CA ALA A 100 33.47 18.81 -17.01
C ALA A 100 34.68 18.39 -17.86
N SER A 101 34.46 17.85 -19.06
CA SER A 101 35.52 17.46 -19.99
C SER A 101 36.35 18.67 -20.44
N ASP A 102 35.67 19.76 -20.81
CA ASP A 102 36.30 21.02 -21.24
C ASP A 102 37.12 21.66 -20.10
N LEU A 103 36.58 21.66 -18.87
CA LEU A 103 37.25 22.23 -17.69
C LEU A 103 38.46 21.41 -17.22
N LEU A 104 38.38 20.08 -17.30
CA LEU A 104 39.46 19.19 -16.86
C LEU A 104 40.51 18.94 -17.95
N GLY A 105 40.24 19.31 -19.21
CA GLY A 105 41.12 19.06 -20.34
C GLY A 105 41.30 17.58 -20.68
N VAL A 106 40.41 16.71 -20.19
CA VAL A 106 40.42 15.26 -20.43
C VAL A 106 39.09 14.82 -21.01
N PRO A 107 39.06 13.86 -21.96
CA PRO A 107 37.82 13.36 -22.52
C PRO A 107 37.03 12.58 -21.45
N ILE A 108 35.79 12.98 -21.20
CA ILE A 108 34.86 12.28 -20.30
C ILE A 108 33.74 11.68 -21.12
N ALA A 109 33.43 10.40 -20.88
CA ALA A 109 32.33 9.73 -21.55
C ALA A 109 30.99 10.38 -21.15
N PRO A 110 30.18 10.85 -22.12
CA PRO A 110 28.90 11.47 -21.83
C PRO A 110 27.87 10.44 -21.34
N SER A 111 26.84 10.92 -20.65
CA SER A 111 25.67 10.13 -20.22
C SER A 111 24.41 11.00 -20.22
N ALA A 112 23.24 10.37 -20.40
CA ALA A 112 21.95 11.03 -20.27
C ALA A 112 21.56 11.28 -18.80
N SER A 113 22.22 10.60 -17.86
CA SER A 113 22.14 10.89 -16.43
C SER A 113 23.24 11.86 -16.02
N ILE A 114 22.97 12.74 -15.05
CA ILE A 114 23.98 13.62 -14.44
C ILE A 114 24.98 12.83 -13.57
N VAL A 115 24.60 11.63 -13.11
CA VAL A 115 25.48 10.67 -12.44
C VAL A 115 25.33 9.32 -13.15
N LYS A 116 26.36 8.91 -13.89
CA LYS A 116 26.27 7.86 -14.91
C LYS A 116 25.69 6.52 -14.42
N ASN A 117 26.06 6.06 -13.22
CA ASN A 117 25.67 4.74 -12.71
C ASN A 117 24.61 4.80 -11.58
N GLU A 118 24.18 5.99 -11.17
CA GLU A 118 23.28 6.14 -10.01
C GLU A 118 21.94 5.44 -10.21
N ALA A 119 21.40 5.52 -11.44
CA ALA A 119 20.14 4.89 -11.80
C ALA A 119 20.12 3.37 -11.56
N PHE A 120 21.28 2.70 -11.64
CA PHE A 120 21.40 1.27 -11.33
C PHE A 120 21.25 0.99 -9.83
N PHE A 121 21.88 1.81 -8.98
CA PHE A 121 21.80 1.66 -7.52
C PHE A 121 20.43 2.06 -6.99
N ALA A 122 19.83 3.11 -7.55
CA ALA A 122 18.50 3.59 -7.19
C ALA A 122 17.36 2.61 -7.55
N LEU A 123 17.58 1.67 -8.48
CA LEU A 123 16.58 0.71 -8.96
C LEU A 123 16.00 -0.17 -7.83
N GLY A 124 16.80 -0.48 -6.81
CA GLY A 124 16.48 -1.53 -5.84
C GLY A 124 15.16 -1.28 -5.10
N ALA A 125 14.93 -0.07 -4.58
CA ALA A 125 13.73 0.23 -3.81
C ALA A 125 12.45 0.14 -4.68
N PRO A 126 12.39 0.74 -5.88
CA PRO A 126 11.24 0.56 -6.77
C PRO A 126 11.05 -0.88 -7.26
N LEU A 127 12.13 -1.63 -7.50
CA LEU A 127 12.05 -3.05 -7.83
C LEU A 127 11.39 -3.84 -6.69
N ALA A 128 11.81 -3.64 -5.44
CA ALA A 128 11.19 -4.27 -4.28
C ALA A 128 9.70 -3.93 -4.17
N ASN A 129 9.32 -2.67 -4.42
CA ASN A 129 7.93 -2.23 -4.42
C ASN A 129 7.09 -2.91 -5.52
N ILE A 130 7.63 -3.02 -6.73
CA ILE A 130 7.00 -3.72 -7.86
C ILE A 130 6.81 -5.21 -7.55
N LEU A 131 7.84 -5.87 -7.01
CA LEU A 131 7.74 -7.28 -6.63
C LEU A 131 6.72 -7.48 -5.50
N ALA A 132 6.69 -6.57 -4.51
CA ALA A 132 5.75 -6.62 -3.41
C ALA A 132 4.29 -6.46 -3.87
N ILE A 133 3.98 -5.53 -4.78
CA ILE A 133 2.61 -5.38 -5.32
C ILE A 133 2.21 -6.57 -6.19
N VAL A 134 3.12 -7.11 -7.03
CA VAL A 134 2.86 -8.30 -7.87
C VAL A 134 2.58 -9.52 -6.98
N LEU A 135 3.39 -9.73 -5.94
CA LEU A 135 3.15 -10.79 -4.95
C LEU A 135 1.88 -10.55 -4.15
N GLY A 136 1.61 -9.31 -3.75
CA GLY A 136 0.36 -8.92 -3.11
C GLY A 136 -0.85 -9.29 -3.96
N ILE A 137 -0.82 -9.05 -5.28
CA ILE A 137 -1.90 -9.40 -6.20
C ILE A 137 -2.04 -10.93 -6.33
N THR A 138 -0.95 -11.64 -6.54
CA THR A 138 -0.97 -13.10 -6.78
C THR A 138 -1.31 -13.89 -5.51
N VAL A 139 -0.58 -13.67 -4.42
CA VAL A 139 -0.83 -14.30 -3.11
C VAL A 139 -2.18 -13.86 -2.55
N GLY A 140 -2.52 -12.58 -2.71
CA GLY A 140 -3.77 -12.01 -2.26
C GLY A 140 -4.97 -12.30 -3.16
N ALA A 141 -4.83 -13.08 -4.24
CA ALA A 141 -5.98 -13.60 -4.99
C ALA A 141 -6.80 -14.57 -4.12
N ASP A 142 -6.14 -15.33 -3.25
CA ASP A 142 -6.78 -16.13 -2.22
C ASP A 142 -7.18 -15.25 -1.01
N ARG A 143 -8.44 -15.40 -0.58
CA ARG A 143 -9.02 -14.59 0.49
C ARG A 143 -8.39 -14.85 1.86
N GLU A 144 -8.06 -16.11 2.17
CA GLU A 144 -7.45 -16.47 3.45
C GLU A 144 -6.02 -15.95 3.54
N ARG A 145 -5.25 -16.03 2.44
CA ARG A 145 -3.91 -15.46 2.35
C ARG A 145 -3.92 -13.93 2.44
N ALA A 146 -4.81 -13.26 1.69
CA ALA A 146 -4.97 -11.81 1.80
C ALA A 146 -5.31 -11.35 3.24
N ARG A 147 -6.18 -12.10 3.92
CA ARG A 147 -6.53 -11.84 5.32
C ARG A 147 -5.35 -12.08 6.27
N ARG A 148 -4.56 -13.13 6.07
CA ARG A 148 -3.35 -13.40 6.87
C ARG A 148 -2.30 -12.32 6.68
N LEU A 149 -2.08 -11.83 5.45
CA LEU A 149 -1.17 -10.71 5.18
C LEU A 149 -1.56 -9.46 5.98
N LEU A 150 -2.86 -9.11 6.00
CA LEU A 150 -3.38 -7.99 6.79
C LEU A 150 -3.03 -8.15 8.28
N TRP A 151 -3.19 -9.35 8.85
CA TRP A 151 -2.84 -9.64 10.24
C TRP A 151 -1.34 -9.62 10.50
N VAL A 152 -0.53 -10.12 9.56
CA VAL A 152 0.93 -10.08 9.67
C VAL A 152 1.40 -8.63 9.79
N ILE A 153 0.91 -7.75 8.91
CA ILE A 153 1.25 -6.32 8.93
C ILE A 153 0.73 -5.65 10.22
N ALA A 154 -0.49 -5.97 10.66
CA ALA A 154 -1.05 -5.39 11.88
C ALA A 154 -0.23 -5.76 13.13
N ILE A 155 0.13 -7.05 13.27
CA ILE A 155 0.87 -7.56 14.42
C ILE A 155 2.32 -7.06 14.40
N SER A 156 3.00 -7.12 13.26
CA SER A 156 4.36 -6.59 13.14
C SER A 156 4.37 -5.08 13.43
N GLY A 157 3.41 -4.33 12.86
CA GLY A 157 3.22 -2.90 13.13
C GLY A 157 3.08 -2.56 14.60
N ALA A 158 2.25 -3.31 15.34
CA ALA A 158 2.10 -3.14 16.78
C ALA A 158 3.40 -3.46 17.55
N ALA A 159 4.14 -4.49 17.12
CA ALA A 159 5.43 -4.83 17.72
C ALA A 159 6.47 -3.71 17.50
N TYR A 160 6.54 -3.14 16.29
CA TYR A 160 7.42 -2.00 16.00
C TYR A 160 6.98 -0.73 16.72
N ALA A 161 5.67 -0.51 16.90
CA ALA A 161 5.15 0.61 17.67
C ALA A 161 5.54 0.49 19.15
N PHE A 162 5.37 -0.71 19.73
CA PHE A 162 5.82 -1.00 21.08
C PHE A 162 7.33 -0.80 21.23
N TYR A 163 8.12 -1.38 20.33
CA TYR A 163 9.57 -1.19 20.31
C TYR A 163 9.95 0.29 20.23
N GLY A 164 9.34 1.06 19.32
CA GLY A 164 9.66 2.47 19.12
C GLY A 164 9.31 3.37 20.30
N VAL A 165 8.21 3.08 20.99
CA VAL A 165 7.85 3.78 22.23
C VAL A 165 8.81 3.38 23.36
N ALA A 166 9.07 2.08 23.54
CA ALA A 166 9.97 1.60 24.58
C ALA A 166 11.41 2.11 24.39
N SER A 167 11.94 2.04 23.17
CA SER A 167 13.29 2.51 22.85
C SER A 167 13.42 4.01 23.10
N PHE A 168 12.42 4.81 22.73
CA PHE A 168 12.44 6.25 22.96
C PHE A 168 12.38 6.62 24.44
N LEU A 169 11.68 5.84 25.27
CA LEU A 169 11.61 6.07 26.73
C LEU A 169 12.88 5.65 27.45
N ILE A 170 13.58 4.62 26.96
CA ILE A 170 14.81 4.09 27.58
C ILE A 170 16.04 4.85 27.10
N GLU A 171 16.19 5.01 25.78
CA GLU A 171 17.37 5.62 25.15
C GLU A 171 16.94 6.42 23.90
N PRO A 172 16.47 7.67 24.08
CA PRO A 172 15.94 8.48 22.97
C PRO A 172 16.99 8.87 21.92
N THR A 173 18.27 8.74 22.25
CA THR A 173 19.38 9.10 21.37
C THR A 173 19.77 8.02 20.38
N MET A 174 19.20 6.80 20.51
CA MET A 174 19.54 5.66 19.66
C MET A 174 18.36 5.23 18.77
N ILE A 175 18.68 4.72 17.59
CA ILE A 175 17.78 3.90 16.76
C ILE A 175 18.42 2.53 16.68
N LEU A 176 17.74 1.48 17.16
CA LEU A 176 18.31 0.14 17.27
C LEU A 176 19.61 0.14 18.10
N TRP A 177 20.75 0.18 17.42
CA TRP A 177 22.10 0.17 18.00
C TRP A 177 22.99 1.28 17.39
N ARG A 178 22.41 2.30 16.75
CA ARG A 178 23.13 3.44 16.17
C ARG A 178 22.62 4.76 16.71
N ASP A 179 23.52 5.73 16.81
CA ASP A 179 23.18 7.09 17.19
C ASP A 179 22.22 7.73 16.20
N LYS A 180 21.26 8.45 16.76
CA LYS A 180 20.24 9.14 16.02
C LYS A 180 20.72 10.53 15.63
N MET A 181 20.97 10.70 14.33
CA MET A 181 21.47 11.97 13.78
C MET A 181 20.37 13.02 13.56
N ALA A 182 19.10 12.61 13.53
CA ALA A 182 17.96 13.49 13.25
C ALA A 182 16.73 13.13 14.10
N TYR A 183 15.88 14.13 14.40
CA TYR A 183 14.61 13.93 15.12
C TYR A 183 14.75 13.36 16.54
N LEU A 184 15.78 13.75 17.30
CA LEU A 184 16.08 13.27 18.65
C LEU A 184 14.86 13.29 19.59
N GLY A 185 14.04 14.34 19.55
CA GLY A 185 12.83 14.48 20.36
C GLY A 185 11.57 13.79 19.82
N SER A 186 11.67 12.81 18.92
CA SER A 186 10.51 12.15 18.31
C SER A 186 10.67 10.64 18.21
N VAL A 187 9.60 9.87 18.40
CA VAL A 187 9.60 8.44 18.10
C VAL A 187 9.78 8.24 16.60
N THR A 188 10.73 7.38 16.23
CA THR A 188 10.94 6.95 14.84
C THR A 188 10.82 5.43 14.68
N GLY A 189 10.75 4.68 15.80
CA GLY A 189 10.77 3.22 15.78
C GLY A 189 12.07 2.72 15.18
N THR A 190 11.96 1.83 14.21
CA THR A 190 13.10 1.35 13.42
C THR A 190 13.39 2.24 12.21
N PHE A 191 12.59 3.28 11.94
CA PHE A 191 12.82 4.19 10.83
C PHE A 191 13.80 5.29 11.21
N ILE A 192 14.49 5.85 10.22
CA ILE A 192 15.31 7.07 10.40
C ILE A 192 14.42 8.32 10.35
N ASN A 193 13.46 8.35 9.44
CA ASN A 193 12.57 9.49 9.22
C ASN A 193 11.28 9.38 10.07
N ARG A 194 11.00 10.40 10.89
CA ARG A 194 9.80 10.45 11.75
C ARG A 194 8.48 10.51 10.97
N ASN A 195 8.47 11.11 9.78
CA ASN A 195 7.26 11.24 8.97
C ASN A 195 6.89 9.90 8.32
N THR A 196 7.89 9.12 7.86
CA THR A 196 7.66 7.73 7.45
C THR A 196 7.16 6.87 8.61
N ALA A 197 7.76 7.01 9.80
CA ALA A 197 7.28 6.29 10.99
C ALA A 197 5.82 6.62 11.32
N ALA A 198 5.44 7.91 11.24
CA ALA A 198 4.07 8.36 11.48
C ALA A 198 3.07 7.72 10.52
N ALA A 199 3.39 7.73 9.22
CA ALA A 199 2.55 7.11 8.20
C ALA A 199 2.43 5.57 8.38
N TYR A 200 3.51 4.91 8.79
CA TYR A 200 3.49 3.47 9.09
C TYR A 200 2.61 3.14 10.29
N PHE A 201 2.82 3.78 11.45
CA PHE A 201 2.03 3.53 12.65
C PHE A 201 0.58 3.97 12.47
N GLY A 202 0.33 5.05 11.73
CA GLY A 202 -1.00 5.47 11.32
C GLY A 202 -1.72 4.45 10.43
N SER A 203 -1.01 3.88 9.44
CA SER A 203 -1.53 2.78 8.61
C SER A 203 -1.88 1.55 9.45
N CYS A 204 -1.03 1.20 10.42
CA CYS A 204 -1.29 0.10 11.33
C CYS A 204 -2.49 0.39 12.25
N ALA A 205 -2.64 1.63 12.74
CA ALA A 205 -3.80 2.04 13.52
C ALA A 205 -5.10 1.94 12.70
N VAL A 206 -5.10 2.35 11.42
CA VAL A 206 -6.22 2.15 10.49
C VAL A 206 -6.57 0.67 10.34
N ILE A 207 -5.59 -0.21 10.21
CA ILE A 207 -5.83 -1.66 10.12
C ILE A 207 -6.44 -2.19 11.44
N TRP A 208 -5.89 -1.80 12.59
CA TRP A 208 -6.38 -2.25 13.90
C TRP A 208 -7.81 -1.80 14.17
N ILE A 209 -8.17 -0.55 13.88
CA ILE A 209 -9.55 -0.09 14.09
C ILE A 209 -10.52 -0.88 13.20
N LEU A 210 -10.16 -1.16 11.94
CA LEU A 210 -10.98 -1.98 11.05
C LEU A 210 -11.13 -3.43 11.54
N LEU A 211 -10.06 -4.03 12.08
CA LEU A 211 -10.10 -5.37 12.68
C LEU A 211 -10.98 -5.43 13.93
N ILE A 212 -10.94 -4.39 14.77
CA ILE A 212 -11.82 -4.27 15.95
C ILE A 212 -13.27 -4.13 15.50
N LEU A 213 -13.55 -3.23 14.56
CA LEU A 213 -14.91 -3.02 14.03
C LEU A 213 -15.48 -4.30 13.41
N GLU A 214 -14.68 -5.07 12.67
CA GLU A 214 -15.09 -6.36 12.14
C GLU A 214 -15.36 -7.39 13.25
N SER A 215 -14.49 -7.49 14.26
CA SER A 215 -14.68 -8.37 15.42
C SER A 215 -15.99 -8.09 16.16
N VAL A 216 -16.33 -6.80 16.33
CA VAL A 216 -17.57 -6.36 16.97
C VAL A 216 -18.77 -6.61 16.06
N ARG A 217 -18.70 -6.21 14.78
CA ARG A 217 -19.82 -6.32 13.84
C ARG A 217 -20.24 -7.77 13.57
N ARG A 218 -19.29 -8.72 13.50
CA ARG A 218 -19.59 -10.15 13.31
C ARG A 218 -20.46 -10.78 14.42
N ARG A 219 -20.60 -10.10 15.57
CA ARG A 219 -21.39 -10.59 16.71
C ARG A 219 -22.71 -9.82 16.91
N LEU A 220 -22.89 -8.72 16.20
CA LEU A 220 -24.13 -7.97 16.22
C LEU A 220 -25.11 -8.57 15.19
N PRO A 221 -26.42 -8.61 15.47
CA PRO A 221 -27.41 -9.06 14.50
C PRO A 221 -27.38 -8.19 13.22
N GLU A 222 -27.70 -8.78 12.07
CA GLU A 222 -27.60 -8.13 10.74
C GLU A 222 -28.50 -6.89 10.55
N ARG A 223 -29.36 -6.58 11.53
CA ARG A 223 -30.23 -5.39 11.51
C ARG A 223 -29.48 -4.10 11.89
N ARG A 224 -30.14 -2.95 11.68
CA ARG A 224 -29.66 -1.64 12.12
C ARG A 224 -29.32 -1.68 13.61
N VAL A 225 -28.21 -1.05 13.97
CA VAL A 225 -27.70 -1.04 15.34
C VAL A 225 -28.67 -0.30 16.26
N GLU A 226 -29.29 -1.01 17.18
CA GLU A 226 -30.09 -0.41 18.26
C GLU A 226 -29.17 -0.09 19.45
N TRP A 227 -28.87 1.19 19.66
CA TRP A 227 -27.97 1.69 20.72
C TRP A 227 -28.31 1.15 22.13
N LYS A 228 -29.60 0.93 22.42
CA LYS A 228 -30.05 0.40 23.73
C LYS A 228 -29.62 -1.05 23.98
N ARG A 229 -29.48 -1.86 22.93
CA ARG A 229 -29.04 -3.27 23.02
C ARG A 229 -27.53 -3.43 22.82
N LEU A 230 -26.88 -2.42 22.27
CA LEU A 230 -25.44 -2.41 22.01
C LEU A 230 -24.65 -2.60 23.31
N TRP A 231 -25.05 -1.95 24.42
CA TRP A 231 -24.30 -2.07 25.67
C TRP A 231 -24.29 -3.48 26.26
N GLY A 232 -25.44 -4.16 26.28
CA GLY A 232 -25.53 -5.55 26.74
C GLY A 232 -24.79 -6.53 25.82
N GLN A 233 -24.82 -6.29 24.50
CA GLN A 233 -24.12 -7.13 23.53
C GLN A 233 -22.60 -6.90 23.53
N ILE A 234 -22.14 -5.69 23.89
CA ILE A 234 -20.73 -5.38 24.07
C ILE A 234 -20.19 -5.99 25.37
N SER A 235 -20.97 -6.02 26.46
CA SER A 235 -20.56 -6.67 27.71
C SER A 235 -20.39 -8.18 27.57
N ASP A 236 -21.10 -8.81 26.63
CA ASP A 236 -20.95 -10.24 26.29
C ASP A 236 -19.72 -10.53 25.40
N LEU A 237 -18.99 -9.50 24.97
CA LEU A 237 -17.76 -9.68 24.21
C LEU A 237 -16.67 -10.24 25.12
N ALA A 238 -16.28 -11.49 24.86
CA ALA A 238 -15.13 -12.11 25.50
C ALA A 238 -13.89 -11.17 25.47
N PRO A 239 -13.48 -10.58 26.61
CA PRO A 239 -12.42 -9.55 26.64
C PRO A 239 -11.11 -10.05 26.04
N ARG A 240 -10.86 -11.36 26.19
CA ARG A 240 -9.67 -12.07 25.67
C ARG A 240 -9.43 -11.90 24.16
N LYS A 241 -10.44 -11.56 23.35
CA LYS A 241 -10.26 -11.37 21.89
C LYS A 241 -10.08 -9.91 21.48
N ILE A 242 -10.70 -8.97 22.20
CA ILE A 242 -10.73 -7.55 21.81
C ILE A 242 -9.65 -6.75 22.53
N VAL A 243 -9.36 -7.07 23.79
CA VAL A 243 -8.36 -6.35 24.60
C VAL A 243 -6.99 -6.32 23.90
N PRO A 244 -6.45 -7.43 23.35
CA PRO A 244 -5.18 -7.36 22.62
C PRO A 244 -5.24 -6.44 21.40
N GLN A 245 -6.34 -6.45 20.65
CA GLN A 245 -6.51 -5.58 19.47
C GLN A 245 -6.57 -4.11 19.87
N LEU A 246 -7.27 -3.79 20.97
CA LEU A 246 -7.33 -2.43 21.52
C LEU A 246 -5.96 -1.97 22.01
N LEU A 247 -5.23 -2.80 22.74
CA LEU A 247 -3.86 -2.48 23.17
C LEU A 247 -2.94 -2.24 21.97
N SER A 248 -3.06 -3.06 20.92
CA SER A 248 -2.32 -2.87 19.67
C SER A 248 -2.70 -1.57 18.94
N LEU A 249 -3.97 -1.18 18.93
CA LEU A 249 -4.40 0.12 18.41
C LEU A 249 -3.80 1.27 19.23
N LEU A 250 -3.90 1.20 20.56
CA LEU A 250 -3.43 2.23 21.47
C LEU A 250 -1.91 2.43 21.37
N ILE A 251 -1.12 1.36 21.29
CA ILE A 251 0.33 1.49 21.13
C ILE A 251 0.69 2.06 19.75
N CYS A 252 -0.03 1.73 18.69
CA CYS A 252 0.17 2.36 17.37
C CYS A 252 -0.18 3.85 17.39
N LEU A 253 -1.29 4.23 18.05
CA LEU A 253 -1.67 5.64 18.21
C LEU A 253 -0.62 6.39 19.03
N MET A 254 -0.17 5.83 20.15
CA MET A 254 0.88 6.43 20.99
C MET A 254 2.15 6.67 20.18
N ALA A 255 2.66 5.63 19.51
CA ALA A 255 3.85 5.74 18.65
C ALA A 255 3.67 6.80 17.55
N MET A 256 2.49 6.82 16.90
CA MET A 256 2.15 7.80 15.87
C MET A 256 2.17 9.24 16.40
N PHE A 257 1.53 9.55 17.54
CA PHE A 257 1.53 10.90 18.13
C PHE A 257 2.94 11.32 18.56
N MET A 258 3.70 10.41 19.17
CA MET A 258 5.08 10.67 19.61
C MET A 258 6.06 10.89 18.44
N THR A 259 5.69 10.60 17.19
CA THR A 259 6.51 10.98 16.03
C THR A 259 6.56 12.49 15.78
N THR A 260 5.61 13.26 16.32
CA THR A 260 5.47 14.71 16.10
C THR A 260 5.27 15.13 14.64
N SER A 261 4.88 14.20 13.76
CA SER A 261 4.60 14.48 12.35
C SER A 261 3.19 15.05 12.16
N ARG A 262 3.09 16.33 11.78
CA ARG A 262 1.80 17.03 11.58
C ARG A 262 0.95 16.38 10.50
N ALA A 263 1.53 16.20 9.31
CA ALA A 263 0.85 15.57 8.19
C ALA A 263 0.55 14.08 8.48
N GLY A 264 1.51 13.36 9.08
CA GLY A 264 1.34 11.95 9.45
C GLY A 264 0.18 11.72 10.41
N VAL A 265 0.11 12.47 11.51
CA VAL A 265 -0.99 12.37 12.50
C VAL A 265 -2.32 12.79 11.88
N GLY A 266 -2.38 13.96 11.22
CA GLY A 266 -3.62 14.49 10.65
C GLY A 266 -4.23 13.56 9.60
N LEU A 267 -3.42 13.12 8.62
CA LEU A 267 -3.89 12.23 7.55
C LEU A 267 -4.31 10.85 8.11
N SER A 268 -3.63 10.34 9.14
CA SER A 268 -3.98 9.05 9.75
C SER A 268 -5.31 9.11 10.49
N LEU A 269 -5.57 10.19 11.24
CA LEU A 269 -6.86 10.41 11.90
C LEU A 269 -7.99 10.52 10.86
N VAL A 270 -7.79 11.27 9.77
CA VAL A 270 -8.75 11.35 8.67
C VAL A 270 -8.99 9.98 8.03
N ALA A 271 -7.93 9.22 7.77
CA ALA A 271 -8.04 7.86 7.22
C ALA A 271 -8.81 6.91 8.14
N MET A 272 -8.65 7.02 9.47
CA MET A 272 -9.41 6.25 10.45
C MET A 272 -10.89 6.64 10.46
N ILE A 273 -11.20 7.94 10.45
CA ILE A 273 -12.59 8.45 10.44
C ILE A 273 -13.31 7.99 9.16
N VAL A 274 -12.69 8.21 8.00
CA VAL A 274 -13.28 7.89 6.70
C VAL A 274 -13.45 6.37 6.56
N SER A 275 -12.43 5.57 6.89
CA SER A 275 -12.50 4.12 6.77
C SER A 275 -13.52 3.51 7.73
N THR A 276 -13.60 3.99 8.98
CA THR A 276 -14.63 3.60 9.95
C THR A 276 -16.03 3.93 9.45
N THR A 277 -16.22 5.14 8.92
CA THR A 277 -17.51 5.59 8.37
C THR A 277 -17.92 4.74 7.16
N ILE A 278 -16.99 4.46 6.24
CA ILE A 278 -17.24 3.60 5.08
C ILE A 278 -17.54 2.16 5.50
N PHE A 279 -16.86 1.64 6.53
CA PHE A 279 -17.13 0.30 7.06
C PHE A 279 -18.55 0.19 7.61
N LEU A 280 -18.98 1.17 8.41
CA LEU A 280 -20.28 1.19 9.10
C LEU A 280 -21.43 1.74 8.23
N ARG A 281 -21.17 2.22 7.01
CA ARG A 281 -22.15 2.93 6.17
C ARG A 281 -23.47 2.20 5.92
N LYS A 282 -23.47 0.87 5.93
CA LYS A 282 -24.68 0.04 5.72
C LYS A 282 -25.51 -0.11 7.01
N ASP A 283 -24.89 0.16 8.14
CA ASP A 283 -25.46 -0.02 9.48
C ASP A 283 -26.01 1.29 10.04
N LEU A 284 -25.53 2.41 9.50
CA LEU A 284 -25.92 3.77 9.82
C LEU A 284 -27.23 4.19 9.13
N PRO A 285 -28.04 5.07 9.75
CA PRO A 285 -29.17 5.72 9.08
C PRO A 285 -28.71 6.44 7.79
N PRO A 286 -29.48 6.35 6.68
CA PRO A 286 -29.10 6.99 5.42
C PRO A 286 -28.89 8.50 5.60
N ARG A 287 -27.78 9.03 5.05
CA ARG A 287 -27.35 10.44 5.11
C ARG A 287 -27.05 10.97 6.51
N THR A 288 -28.00 10.98 7.43
CA THR A 288 -27.83 11.52 8.79
C THR A 288 -26.80 10.74 9.60
N GLY A 289 -26.81 9.40 9.52
CA GLY A 289 -25.87 8.57 10.26
C GLY A 289 -24.41 8.74 9.80
N ILE A 290 -24.20 9.04 8.51
CA ILE A 290 -22.87 9.31 7.95
C ILE A 290 -22.33 10.63 8.52
N TRP A 291 -23.12 11.70 8.52
CA TRP A 291 -22.71 12.98 9.09
C TRP A 291 -22.46 12.90 10.59
N ILE A 292 -23.27 12.13 11.33
CA ILE A 292 -23.04 11.88 12.76
C ILE A 292 -21.71 11.13 12.97
N ALA A 293 -21.42 10.09 12.17
CA ALA A 293 -20.18 9.33 12.28
C ALA A 293 -18.93 10.17 11.94
N LEU A 294 -19.03 11.05 10.93
CA LEU A 294 -17.98 12.00 10.59
C LEU A 294 -17.78 13.03 11.70
N GLY A 295 -18.87 13.63 12.19
CA GLY A 295 -18.83 14.63 13.26
C GLY A 295 -18.28 14.06 14.57
N SER A 296 -18.71 12.86 14.99
CA SER A 296 -18.18 12.20 16.18
C SER A 296 -16.72 11.78 15.99
N GLY A 297 -16.36 11.28 14.81
CA GLY A 297 -14.97 10.99 14.46
C GLY A 297 -14.06 12.22 14.57
N ILE A 298 -14.51 13.37 14.04
CA ILE A 298 -13.79 14.64 14.14
C ILE A 298 -13.67 15.08 15.60
N ALA A 299 -14.74 15.02 16.38
CA ALA A 299 -14.71 15.37 17.80
C ALA A 299 -13.72 14.50 18.60
N ILE A 300 -13.70 13.18 18.33
CA ILE A 300 -12.72 12.26 18.94
C ILE A 300 -11.30 12.61 18.50
N ALA A 301 -11.07 12.88 17.21
CA ALA A 301 -9.76 13.24 16.71
C ALA A 301 -9.24 14.55 17.33
N LEU A 302 -10.10 15.56 17.48
CA LEU A 302 -9.76 16.80 18.19
C LEU A 302 -9.46 16.55 19.67
N GLY A 303 -10.26 15.70 20.34
CA GLY A 303 -9.98 15.28 21.72
C GLY A 303 -8.63 14.56 21.86
N LEU A 304 -8.30 13.66 20.93
CA LEU A 304 -6.99 12.98 20.90
C LEU A 304 -5.85 13.96 20.65
N LEU A 305 -6.02 14.92 19.73
CA LEU A 305 -5.04 15.98 19.49
C LEU A 305 -4.83 16.85 20.74
N GLN A 306 -5.90 17.16 21.48
CA GLN A 306 -5.78 17.91 22.73
C GLN A 306 -5.04 17.11 23.83
N LEU A 307 -5.30 15.79 23.92
CA LEU A 307 -4.72 14.94 24.98
C LEU A 307 -3.29 14.48 24.68
N LEU A 308 -3.00 14.14 23.42
CA LEU A 308 -1.74 13.49 23.01
C LEU A 308 -0.93 14.33 22.02
N GLY A 309 -1.53 15.36 21.42
CA GLY A 309 -0.97 16.12 20.31
C GLY A 309 -0.21 17.37 20.71
N GLY A 310 0.11 17.62 21.98
CA GLY A 310 0.73 18.90 22.42
C GLY A 310 1.95 19.33 21.58
N GLN A 311 2.87 18.42 21.28
CA GLN A 311 4.03 18.71 20.41
C GLN A 311 3.64 18.87 18.93
N VAL A 312 2.64 18.12 18.45
CA VAL A 312 2.13 18.22 17.08
C VAL A 312 1.47 19.59 16.87
N SER A 313 0.62 20.01 17.80
CA SER A 313 -0.07 21.31 17.80
C SER A 313 0.92 22.47 17.87
N SER A 314 1.89 22.43 18.79
CA SER A 314 2.94 23.46 18.88
C SER A 314 3.72 23.62 17.58
N ARG A 315 4.03 22.53 16.89
CA ARG A 315 4.68 22.58 15.57
C ARG A 315 3.73 23.09 14.48
N PHE A 316 2.45 22.78 14.56
CA PHE A 316 1.45 23.28 13.62
C PHE A 316 1.31 24.81 13.74
N ASP A 317 1.24 25.32 14.96
CA ASP A 317 1.13 26.75 15.25
C ASP A 317 2.37 27.52 14.79
N SER A 318 3.56 26.95 14.97
CA SER A 318 4.82 27.63 14.65
C SER A 318 5.25 27.55 13.17
N GLN A 319 4.89 26.48 12.45
CA GLN A 319 5.39 26.25 11.08
C GLN A 319 4.32 25.69 10.11
N GLY A 320 3.03 25.81 10.42
CA GLY A 320 1.91 25.39 9.56
C GLY A 320 1.83 23.88 9.29
N LEU A 321 1.23 23.48 8.16
CA LEU A 321 1.24 22.08 7.69
C LEU A 321 2.56 21.69 7.04
N VAL A 322 3.07 22.57 6.18
CA VAL A 322 4.28 22.41 5.36
C VAL A 322 5.26 23.51 5.75
N ASP A 323 6.54 23.17 5.92
CA ASP A 323 7.57 24.15 6.21
C ASP A 323 7.99 24.95 4.95
N GLU A 324 8.48 26.18 5.12
CA GLU A 324 8.89 27.05 4.01
C GLU A 324 10.01 26.44 3.18
N GLY A 325 10.93 25.70 3.82
CA GLY A 325 12.03 25.00 3.15
C GLY A 325 11.53 23.99 2.10
N ARG A 326 10.49 23.22 2.40
CA ARG A 326 9.85 22.29 1.43
C ARG A 326 9.20 23.03 0.28
N ILE A 327 8.50 24.13 0.52
CA ILE A 327 7.86 24.92 -0.55
C ILE A 327 8.92 25.44 -1.53
N GLU A 328 10.02 25.97 -0.99
CA GLU A 328 11.16 26.44 -1.79
C GLU A 328 11.89 25.30 -2.51
N ALA A 329 11.99 24.13 -1.87
CA ALA A 329 12.51 22.94 -2.52
C ALA A 329 11.62 22.51 -3.70
N TRP A 330 10.29 22.51 -3.55
CA TRP A 330 9.37 22.17 -4.65
C TRP A 330 9.48 23.13 -5.83
N LYS A 331 9.60 24.44 -5.58
CA LYS A 331 9.87 25.42 -6.64
C LYS A 331 11.19 25.16 -7.35
N SER A 332 12.19 24.72 -6.61
CA SER A 332 13.50 24.35 -7.15
C SER A 332 13.42 23.06 -7.98
N THR A 333 12.70 22.04 -7.49
CA THR A 333 12.43 20.80 -8.23
C THR A 333 11.63 21.04 -9.50
N LEU A 334 10.66 21.97 -9.50
CA LEU A 334 9.92 22.34 -10.71
C LEU A 334 10.84 22.95 -11.78
N ARG A 335 11.88 23.69 -11.39
CA ARG A 335 12.90 24.19 -12.32
C ARG A 335 13.77 23.05 -12.87
N ILE A 336 14.15 22.08 -12.04
CA ILE A 336 14.85 20.86 -12.50
C ILE A 336 14.02 20.13 -13.56
N ILE A 337 12.72 19.95 -13.31
CA ILE A 337 11.78 19.32 -14.25
C ILE A 337 11.68 20.12 -15.55
N ALA A 338 11.61 21.46 -15.47
CA ALA A 338 11.51 22.31 -16.65
C ALA A 338 12.74 22.20 -17.55
N ASP A 339 13.93 22.04 -16.96
CA ASP A 339 15.18 21.88 -17.70
C ASP A 339 15.39 20.44 -18.22
N ASN A 340 14.76 19.44 -17.59
CA ASN A 340 14.92 18.01 -17.91
C ASN A 340 13.58 17.25 -18.08
N PRO A 341 12.65 17.71 -18.94
CA PRO A 341 11.25 17.25 -18.90
C PRO A 341 11.03 15.82 -19.40
N TRP A 342 11.89 15.30 -20.29
CA TRP A 342 11.64 14.05 -21.01
C TRP A 342 12.18 12.81 -20.30
N PHE A 343 13.44 12.86 -19.87
CA PHE A 343 14.16 11.73 -19.26
C PHE A 343 14.62 12.04 -17.82
N GLY A 344 14.35 13.24 -17.31
CA GLY A 344 14.85 13.69 -16.01
C GLY A 344 16.37 13.80 -15.96
N THR A 345 16.89 14.00 -14.76
CA THR A 345 18.34 14.10 -14.51
C THR A 345 19.02 12.75 -14.34
N GLY A 346 18.26 11.66 -14.20
CA GLY A 346 18.76 10.35 -13.80
C GLY A 346 18.06 9.86 -12.54
N MET A 347 17.64 8.59 -12.52
CA MET A 347 17.04 7.99 -11.33
C MET A 347 17.99 7.99 -10.15
N GLY A 348 17.50 8.42 -8.97
CA GLY A 348 18.28 8.58 -7.75
C GLY A 348 19.20 9.81 -7.73
N THR A 349 19.21 10.65 -8.76
CA THR A 349 20.19 11.75 -8.86
C THR A 349 19.77 13.04 -8.18
N PHE A 350 18.60 13.09 -7.53
CA PHE A 350 18.05 14.34 -6.97
C PHE A 350 19.05 15.12 -6.10
N GLN A 351 19.76 14.44 -5.20
CA GLN A 351 20.78 15.06 -4.33
C GLN A 351 21.88 15.81 -5.10
N TRP A 352 22.25 15.33 -6.29
CA TRP A 352 23.27 15.94 -7.16
C TRP A 352 22.68 16.97 -8.13
N ALA A 353 21.41 16.81 -8.51
CA ALA A 353 20.69 17.74 -9.38
C ALA A 353 20.30 19.02 -8.64
N PHE A 354 20.00 18.94 -7.35
CA PHE A 354 19.42 20.03 -6.56
C PHE A 354 20.33 21.25 -6.30
N PRO A 355 21.64 21.12 -6.01
CA PRO A 355 22.46 22.24 -5.54
C PRO A 355 22.47 23.49 -6.45
N PRO A 356 22.55 23.38 -7.80
CA PRO A 356 22.46 24.55 -8.68
C PRO A 356 21.11 25.28 -8.63
N TYR A 357 20.06 24.57 -8.22
CA TYR A 357 18.69 25.10 -8.15
C TYR A 357 18.32 25.55 -6.73
N ARG A 358 19.16 25.30 -5.72
CA ARG A 358 18.84 25.57 -4.31
C ARG A 358 18.48 27.03 -4.10
N SER A 359 17.25 27.26 -3.64
CA SER A 359 16.77 28.60 -3.27
C SER A 359 17.59 29.18 -2.12
N PRO A 360 17.89 30.50 -2.12
CA PRO A 360 18.59 31.15 -1.01
C PRO A 360 17.80 31.11 0.31
N TYR A 361 16.50 30.82 0.25
CA TYR A 361 15.62 30.64 1.41
C TYR A 361 15.71 29.25 2.05
N ILE A 362 16.51 28.34 1.48
CA ILE A 362 16.79 27.02 2.05
C ILE A 362 18.14 27.10 2.76
N SER A 363 18.16 26.77 4.06
CA SER A 363 19.39 26.73 4.88
C SER A 363 20.55 26.09 4.12
N ILE A 364 21.71 26.72 4.05
CA ILE A 364 22.91 26.15 3.41
C ILE A 364 23.52 24.99 4.21
N ARG A 365 23.17 24.85 5.49
CA ARG A 365 23.67 23.75 6.33
C ARG A 365 22.97 22.44 5.95
N GLY A 366 23.77 21.40 5.76
CA GLY A 366 23.30 20.04 5.48
C GLY A 366 23.05 19.75 4.00
N VAL A 367 22.94 18.46 3.70
CA VAL A 367 22.61 17.94 2.37
C VAL A 367 21.09 17.88 2.24
N TRP A 368 20.57 18.40 1.13
CA TRP A 368 19.16 18.29 0.79
C TRP A 368 19.03 17.17 -0.25
N ASP A 369 18.66 15.99 0.21
CA ASP A 369 18.77 14.72 -0.50
C ASP A 369 17.45 14.24 -1.13
N ALA A 370 16.32 14.86 -0.82
CA ALA A 370 15.01 14.54 -1.37
C ALA A 370 14.17 15.79 -1.68
N ALA A 371 13.26 15.70 -2.66
CA ALA A 371 12.34 16.79 -2.97
C ALA A 371 11.28 17.00 -1.88
N HIS A 372 11.15 16.06 -0.94
CA HIS A 372 10.02 15.97 0.00
C HIS A 372 8.67 16.01 -0.72
N SER A 373 8.61 15.38 -1.90
CA SER A 373 7.41 15.11 -2.66
C SER A 373 7.75 14.04 -3.69
N THR A 374 7.35 12.79 -3.42
CA THR A 374 7.65 11.67 -4.32
C THR A 374 7.23 11.92 -5.77
N PRO A 375 6.06 12.54 -6.07
CA PRO A 375 5.68 12.85 -7.45
C PRO A 375 6.62 13.83 -8.15
N LEU A 376 7.06 14.89 -7.45
CA LEU A 376 7.98 15.88 -8.04
C LEU A 376 9.36 15.30 -8.23
N GLU A 377 9.86 14.54 -7.25
CA GLU A 377 11.16 13.87 -7.36
C GLU A 377 11.16 12.89 -8.54
N LEU A 378 10.12 12.06 -8.64
CA LEU A 378 9.95 11.13 -9.74
C LEU A 378 9.99 11.85 -11.10
N ALA A 379 9.21 12.94 -11.24
CA ALA A 379 9.21 13.71 -12.48
C ALA A 379 10.58 14.34 -12.78
N SER A 380 11.32 14.78 -11.77
CA SER A 380 12.65 15.37 -11.94
C SER A 380 13.71 14.34 -12.35
N GLU A 381 13.55 13.09 -11.93
CA GLU A 381 14.56 12.05 -12.12
C GLU A 381 14.34 11.16 -13.35
N VAL A 382 13.09 10.80 -13.66
CA VAL A 382 12.75 9.93 -14.81
C VAL A 382 11.93 10.63 -15.89
N GLY A 383 11.63 11.91 -15.69
CA GLY A 383 10.87 12.72 -16.64
C GLY A 383 9.35 12.65 -16.48
N ILE A 384 8.69 13.65 -17.07
CA ILE A 384 7.24 13.85 -17.05
C ILE A 384 6.48 12.66 -17.66
N PRO A 385 6.89 12.06 -18.81
CA PRO A 385 6.12 10.98 -19.43
C PRO A 385 5.93 9.76 -18.50
N VAL A 386 7.00 9.30 -17.85
CA VAL A 386 6.92 8.18 -16.91
C VAL A 386 6.19 8.58 -15.63
N ALA A 387 6.42 9.78 -15.11
CA ALA A 387 5.69 10.27 -13.93
C ALA A 387 4.17 10.34 -14.16
N LEU A 388 3.72 10.79 -15.34
CA LEU A 388 2.31 10.81 -15.72
C LEU A 388 1.74 9.40 -15.90
N LEU A 389 2.50 8.47 -16.49
CA LEU A 389 2.08 7.07 -16.61
C LEU A 389 1.89 6.42 -15.22
N VAL A 390 2.81 6.68 -14.29
CA VAL A 390 2.71 6.22 -12.90
C VAL A 390 1.50 6.84 -12.21
N ALA A 391 1.26 8.14 -12.38
CA ALA A 391 0.09 8.83 -11.83
C ALA A 391 -1.23 8.26 -12.37
N LEU A 392 -1.29 7.97 -13.67
CA LEU A 392 -2.44 7.31 -14.30
C LEU A 392 -2.66 5.90 -13.74
N GLY A 393 -1.58 5.12 -13.59
CA GLY A 393 -1.64 3.80 -12.96
C GLY A 393 -2.22 3.86 -11.55
N TRP A 394 -1.76 4.81 -10.73
CA TRP A 394 -2.30 5.08 -9.39
C TRP A 394 -3.79 5.42 -9.43
N ALA A 395 -4.21 6.33 -10.31
CA ALA A 395 -5.62 6.70 -10.45
C ALA A 395 -6.49 5.48 -10.79
N ILE A 396 -6.08 4.65 -11.76
CA ILE A 396 -6.79 3.43 -12.15
C ILE A 396 -6.87 2.44 -10.98
N MET A 397 -5.76 2.19 -10.28
CA MET A 397 -5.73 1.25 -9.15
C MET A 397 -6.60 1.73 -7.98
N LEU A 398 -6.62 3.03 -7.67
CA LEU A 398 -7.51 3.60 -6.66
C LEU A 398 -8.98 3.48 -7.06
N LEU A 399 -9.32 3.70 -8.33
CA LEU A 399 -10.68 3.49 -8.83
C LEU A 399 -11.12 2.02 -8.71
N VAL A 400 -10.22 1.07 -8.99
CA VAL A 400 -10.47 -0.37 -8.81
C VAL A 400 -10.73 -0.68 -7.33
N LEU A 401 -9.90 -0.18 -6.41
CA LEU A 401 -10.12 -0.34 -4.97
C LEU A 401 -11.44 0.28 -4.51
N ALA A 402 -11.72 1.51 -4.92
CA ALA A 402 -12.98 2.19 -4.58
C ALA A 402 -14.17 1.35 -5.06
N LYS A 403 -14.17 0.91 -6.33
CA LYS A 403 -15.22 0.02 -6.85
C LYS A 403 -15.32 -1.26 -6.01
N GLY A 404 -14.22 -1.88 -5.61
CA GLY A 404 -14.20 -3.05 -4.72
C GLY A 404 -14.87 -2.77 -3.36
N VAL A 405 -14.50 -1.68 -2.71
CA VAL A 405 -15.05 -1.22 -1.43
C VAL A 405 -16.55 -0.95 -1.52
N PHE A 406 -16.99 -0.32 -2.61
CA PHE A 406 -18.39 0.08 -2.77
C PHE A 406 -19.30 -1.08 -3.21
N THR A 407 -18.80 -2.02 -4.01
CA THR A 407 -19.61 -3.08 -4.63
C THR A 407 -19.62 -4.42 -3.90
N ARG A 408 -18.65 -4.71 -3.01
CA ARG A 408 -18.60 -5.97 -2.27
C ARG A 408 -19.63 -6.02 -1.12
N ARG A 409 -20.21 -7.22 -0.95
CA ARG A 409 -21.13 -7.52 0.15
C ARG A 409 -20.44 -8.22 1.33
N ARG A 410 -19.37 -8.97 1.09
CA ARG A 410 -18.57 -9.68 2.10
C ARG A 410 -17.08 -9.38 1.91
N ASP A 411 -16.34 -9.40 3.02
CA ASP A 411 -14.86 -9.27 3.07
C ASP A 411 -14.32 -7.97 2.51
N VAL A 412 -15.04 -6.89 2.78
CA VAL A 412 -14.61 -5.54 2.38
C VAL A 412 -13.36 -5.08 3.14
N ILE A 413 -12.99 -5.75 4.24
CA ILE A 413 -11.94 -5.28 5.14
C ILE A 413 -10.57 -5.14 4.46
N VAL A 414 -10.15 -6.10 3.62
CA VAL A 414 -8.84 -6.03 2.96
C VAL A 414 -8.82 -4.91 1.89
N PRO A 415 -9.79 -4.83 0.95
CA PRO A 415 -9.88 -3.69 0.04
C PRO A 415 -10.01 -2.33 0.74
N LEU A 416 -10.77 -2.25 1.84
CA LEU A 416 -10.96 -1.01 2.58
C LEU A 416 -9.70 -0.58 3.33
N ALA A 417 -9.00 -1.52 3.98
CA ALA A 417 -7.70 -1.25 4.59
C ALA A 417 -6.70 -0.77 3.55
N ALA A 418 -6.59 -1.47 2.41
CA ALA A 418 -5.72 -1.08 1.30
C ALA A 418 -6.07 0.30 0.73
N ALA A 419 -7.36 0.62 0.57
CA ALA A 419 -7.80 1.93 0.06
C ALA A 419 -7.50 3.06 1.06
N ALA A 420 -7.75 2.82 2.34
CA ALA A 420 -7.50 3.80 3.40
C ALA A 420 -6.00 4.06 3.58
N THR A 421 -5.18 3.00 3.62
CA THR A 421 -3.73 3.15 3.70
C THR A 421 -3.17 3.77 2.42
N ALA A 422 -3.64 3.38 1.22
CA ALA A 422 -3.19 4.00 -0.03
C ALA A 422 -3.49 5.49 -0.11
N THR A 423 -4.68 5.90 0.30
CA THR A 423 -5.04 7.33 0.33
C THR A 423 -4.15 8.09 1.31
N LEU A 424 -3.92 7.54 2.51
CA LEU A 424 -2.99 8.08 3.50
C LEU A 424 -1.57 8.21 2.92
N SER A 425 -1.01 7.12 2.39
CA SER A 425 0.37 7.08 1.90
C SER A 425 0.59 8.01 0.71
N LEU A 426 -0.36 8.09 -0.21
CA LEU A 426 -0.27 8.97 -1.38
C LEU A 426 -0.31 10.44 -0.99
N LEU A 427 -1.31 10.85 -0.19
CA LEU A 427 -1.41 12.23 0.27
C LEU A 427 -0.17 12.63 1.08
N HIS A 428 0.34 11.73 1.92
CA HIS A 428 1.55 11.97 2.66
C HIS A 428 2.79 12.03 1.75
N SER A 429 2.84 11.21 0.69
CA SER A 429 3.94 11.22 -0.29
C SER A 429 3.92 12.40 -1.26
N CYS A 430 2.81 13.16 -1.31
CA CYS A 430 2.80 14.47 -1.97
C CYS A 430 3.54 15.53 -1.12
N LEU A 431 3.64 15.32 0.20
CA LEU A 431 4.21 16.26 1.16
C LEU A 431 5.59 15.83 1.70
N ASP A 432 5.96 14.56 1.46
CA ASP A 432 7.22 13.95 1.88
C ASP A 432 7.57 12.74 0.99
N PHE A 433 8.66 12.03 1.27
CA PHE A 433 9.12 10.89 0.47
C PHE A 433 8.76 9.51 1.04
N THR A 434 7.64 9.41 1.77
CA THR A 434 7.31 8.23 2.58
C THR A 434 7.25 6.91 1.81
N LEU A 435 6.73 6.90 0.58
CA LEU A 435 6.67 5.70 -0.26
C LEU A 435 8.01 5.31 -0.92
N GLN A 436 9.05 6.13 -0.77
CA GLN A 436 10.41 5.76 -1.20
C GLN A 436 11.15 4.94 -0.13
N VAL A 437 10.70 4.96 1.13
CA VAL A 437 11.35 4.23 2.22
C VAL A 437 10.92 2.75 2.22
N PRO A 438 11.80 1.79 1.89
CA PRO A 438 11.44 0.38 1.64
C PRO A 438 10.77 -0.30 2.82
N GLY A 439 11.20 0.02 4.05
CA GLY A 439 10.64 -0.54 5.26
C GLY A 439 9.16 -0.24 5.44
N TYR A 440 8.65 0.84 4.86
CA TYR A 440 7.22 1.13 4.81
C TYR A 440 6.59 0.71 3.50
N SER A 441 7.22 1.04 2.38
CA SER A 441 6.63 0.85 1.05
C SER A 441 6.42 -0.63 0.71
N ILE A 442 7.31 -1.54 1.11
CA ILE A 442 7.19 -2.97 0.85
C ILE A 442 5.92 -3.57 1.49
N PRO A 443 5.69 -3.49 2.83
CA PRO A 443 4.45 -4.00 3.42
C PRO A 443 3.22 -3.25 2.91
N PHE A 444 3.35 -1.96 2.63
CA PHE A 444 2.28 -1.16 2.04
C PHE A 444 1.86 -1.71 0.66
N PHE A 445 2.81 -1.90 -0.28
CA PHE A 445 2.54 -2.38 -1.64
C PHE A 445 2.05 -3.83 -1.64
N ALA A 446 2.52 -4.67 -0.71
CA ALA A 446 1.98 -6.02 -0.51
C ALA A 446 0.50 -5.98 -0.12
N LEU A 447 0.11 -5.13 0.85
CA LEU A 447 -1.29 -4.96 1.23
C LEU A 447 -2.12 -4.32 0.12
N PHE A 448 -1.57 -3.34 -0.58
CA PHE A 448 -2.22 -2.66 -1.70
C PHE A 448 -2.54 -3.64 -2.83
N GLY A 449 -1.58 -4.48 -3.21
CA GLY A 449 -1.77 -5.56 -4.18
C GLY A 449 -2.83 -6.57 -3.74
N ALA A 450 -2.81 -6.98 -2.47
CA ALA A 450 -3.83 -7.88 -1.93
C ALA A 450 -5.24 -7.24 -1.93
N GLY A 451 -5.34 -5.96 -1.61
CA GLY A 451 -6.58 -5.19 -1.70
C GLY A 451 -7.12 -5.10 -3.13
N LEU A 452 -6.25 -4.86 -4.12
CA LEU A 452 -6.59 -4.84 -5.53
C LEU A 452 -7.11 -6.20 -5.99
N ALA A 453 -6.40 -7.28 -5.66
CA ALA A 453 -6.84 -8.64 -6.00
C ALA A 453 -8.20 -8.99 -5.38
N GLN A 454 -8.44 -8.55 -4.14
CA GLN A 454 -9.72 -8.72 -3.46
C GLN A 454 -10.80 -7.73 -3.90
N SER A 455 -10.54 -6.79 -4.82
CA SER A 455 -11.55 -5.82 -5.26
C SER A 455 -12.50 -6.37 -6.34
N PHE A 456 -12.14 -7.48 -6.99
CA PHE A 456 -12.97 -8.13 -8.00
C PHE A 456 -13.97 -9.12 -7.39
N ARG A 457 -15.17 -9.20 -7.98
CA ARG A 457 -16.23 -10.13 -7.54
C ARG A 457 -15.88 -11.58 -7.88
N SER A 458 -16.22 -12.52 -7.00
CA SER A 458 -16.05 -13.96 -7.22
C SER A 458 -17.07 -14.61 -8.16
N GLY A 459 -17.80 -13.83 -8.96
CA GLY A 459 -18.98 -14.30 -9.70
C GLY A 459 -18.91 -14.20 -11.23
N GLU A 460 -17.80 -13.80 -11.83
CA GLU A 460 -17.62 -13.85 -13.30
C GLU A 460 -16.70 -15.01 -13.67
N ALA A 461 -17.06 -16.22 -13.24
CA ALA A 461 -16.76 -17.36 -14.09
C ALA A 461 -17.78 -17.26 -15.23
N ALA A 462 -17.31 -17.02 -16.46
CA ALA A 462 -18.16 -17.16 -17.63
C ALA A 462 -18.86 -18.53 -17.53
N PRO A 463 -20.17 -18.65 -17.76
CA PRO A 463 -20.80 -19.95 -17.86
C PRO A 463 -20.02 -20.71 -18.91
N HIS A 464 -19.37 -21.81 -18.50
CA HIS A 464 -18.86 -22.76 -19.46
C HIS A 464 -20.09 -23.28 -20.21
N GLY A 465 -20.35 -22.71 -21.39
CA GLY A 465 -21.44 -23.10 -22.28
C GLY A 465 -21.23 -24.47 -22.93
N GLY A 466 -20.71 -25.42 -22.17
CA GLY A 466 -20.42 -26.79 -22.60
C GLY A 466 -21.39 -27.84 -22.04
N ASP A 467 -21.92 -27.64 -20.83
CA ASP A 467 -22.65 -28.73 -20.15
C ASP A 467 -24.18 -28.70 -20.37
N GLU A 468 -24.80 -27.54 -20.68
CA GLU A 468 -26.26 -27.49 -20.94
C GLU A 468 -26.67 -28.05 -22.32
N ILE A 469 -25.72 -28.27 -23.25
CA ILE A 469 -26.01 -28.86 -24.56
C ILE A 469 -25.96 -30.40 -24.51
N ALA A 470 -25.27 -30.98 -23.52
CA ALA A 470 -25.20 -32.43 -23.33
C ALA A 470 -26.51 -32.98 -22.72
N GLU A 471 -27.05 -32.34 -21.67
CA GLU A 471 -28.30 -32.78 -21.04
C GLU A 471 -29.52 -32.63 -21.96
N ARG A 472 -29.59 -31.56 -22.78
CA ARG A 472 -30.68 -31.39 -23.75
C ARG A 472 -30.65 -32.37 -24.93
N ARG A 473 -29.51 -33.03 -25.19
CA ARG A 473 -29.41 -34.08 -26.23
C ARG A 473 -29.82 -35.46 -25.72
N GLU A 474 -29.74 -35.71 -24.41
CA GLU A 474 -30.20 -36.97 -23.81
C GLU A 474 -31.71 -36.94 -23.49
N GLU A 475 -32.26 -35.81 -23.03
CA GLU A 475 -33.71 -35.69 -22.79
C GLU A 475 -34.56 -35.71 -24.08
N GLY A 476 -34.00 -35.25 -25.21
CA GLY A 476 -34.66 -35.28 -26.51
C GLY A 476 -34.77 -36.66 -27.17
N ARG A 477 -34.17 -37.70 -26.58
CA ARG A 477 -34.18 -39.08 -27.14
C ARG A 477 -35.10 -40.06 -26.39
N GLN A 478 -35.67 -39.69 -25.24
CA GLN A 478 -36.45 -40.62 -24.41
C GLN A 478 -37.97 -40.37 -24.34
N THR A 479 -38.53 -39.47 -25.16
CA THR A 479 -39.98 -39.21 -25.15
C THR A 479 -40.64 -39.45 -26.52
N GLN A 480 -40.81 -40.72 -26.88
CA GLN A 480 -41.88 -41.17 -27.78
C GLN A 480 -42.86 -42.05 -26.99
N PRO A 481 -44.11 -41.61 -26.74
CA PRO A 481 -45.13 -42.48 -26.17
C PRO A 481 -45.82 -43.28 -27.27
N ALA A 482 -45.64 -44.61 -27.26
CA ALA A 482 -46.42 -45.56 -28.04
C ALA A 482 -47.88 -45.59 -27.53
N ARG A 483 -48.68 -44.60 -27.92
CA ARG A 483 -50.14 -44.62 -27.89
C ARG A 483 -50.65 -45.22 -29.21
N SER A 484 -50.66 -46.53 -29.32
CA SER A 484 -51.35 -47.20 -30.44
C SER A 484 -51.62 -48.69 -30.20
N LEU A 485 -52.14 -49.10 -29.04
CA LEU A 485 -52.56 -50.51 -28.84
C LEU A 485 -53.76 -50.69 -27.88
N ARG A 486 -54.73 -49.76 -27.88
CA ARG A 486 -56.05 -49.94 -27.22
C ARG A 486 -57.18 -49.44 -28.12
N ARG A 487 -57.37 -50.10 -29.26
CA ARG A 487 -58.59 -50.01 -30.09
C ARG A 487 -58.69 -51.17 -31.08
N ALA A 488 -58.65 -52.40 -30.56
CA ALA A 488 -58.98 -53.61 -31.33
C ALA A 488 -59.17 -54.80 -30.37
N ARG A 489 -60.28 -54.84 -29.63
CA ARG A 489 -60.87 -56.05 -29.04
C ARG A 489 -62.20 -55.75 -28.35
N GLU A 490 -63.13 -55.16 -29.11
CA GLU A 490 -64.57 -55.30 -28.89
C GLU A 490 -65.17 -55.70 -30.23
N LEU A 491 -65.10 -56.99 -30.53
CA LEU A 491 -65.87 -57.68 -31.58
C LEU A 491 -65.57 -59.18 -31.47
N HIS A 492 -66.16 -59.83 -30.47
CA HIS A 492 -66.74 -61.18 -30.58
C HIS A 492 -67.51 -61.49 -29.29
N LYS A 493 -68.81 -61.18 -29.32
CA LYS A 493 -69.84 -61.95 -28.61
C LYS A 493 -70.22 -63.10 -29.53
N THR A 494 -70.05 -64.35 -29.12
CA THR A 494 -70.94 -65.49 -29.45
C THR A 494 -70.47 -66.76 -28.75
N VAL A 495 -71.44 -67.39 -28.07
CA VAL A 495 -71.48 -68.72 -27.39
C VAL A 495 -70.77 -68.80 -26.04
#